data_AF-A0A7C2RTN2-F1
#
_entry.id   AF-A0A7C2RTN2-F1
#
_cell.length_a   1.000
_cell.length_b   1.000
_cell.length_c   1.000
_cell.angle_alpha   90.00
_cell.angle_beta   90.00
_cell.angle_gamma   90.00
#
_symmetry.space_group_name_H-M   'P 1'
#
loop_
_entity.id
_entity.type
_entity.pdbx_description
1 polymer ?
#
loop_
_entity_poly.entity_id
_entity_poly.type
_entity_poly.pdbx_seq_one_letter_code
_entity_poly.pdbx_strand_id
1 'polypeptide(L)'
;MIYFAIGFVVLFVLMLVVGINDPTGGTSMKGWCYQYLVVALVFDVFAVFALFYQSDLLTELLLGVAAGSSTVLGIHVAHHIKEENQGHTHEHEQ
;
A
#
# COMPACT_ATOMS: atom_id res chain seq x y z
N MET A 1 -9.24 5.71 -18.43
CA MET A 1 -9.55 6.34 -17.12
C MET A 1 -10.35 5.44 -16.19
N ILE A 2 -11.30 4.64 -16.69
CA ILE A 2 -12.11 3.75 -15.82
C ILE A 2 -11.27 2.63 -15.17
N TYR A 3 -10.31 2.07 -15.91
CA TYR A 3 -9.41 1.03 -15.39
C TYR A 3 -8.45 1.56 -14.34
N PHE A 4 -8.02 2.82 -14.47
CA PHE A 4 -7.31 3.53 -13.41
C PHE A 4 -8.14 3.62 -12.14
N ALA A 5 -9.41 4.07 -12.24
CA ALA A 5 -10.29 4.17 -11.07
C ALA A 5 -10.53 2.80 -10.42
N ILE A 6 -10.71 1.75 -11.22
CA ILE A 6 -10.86 0.37 -10.73
C ILE A 6 -9.58 -0.07 -10.00
N GLY A 7 -8.41 0.10 -10.61
CA GLY A 7 -7.12 -0.26 -10.00
C GLY A 7 -6.87 0.47 -8.69
N PHE A 8 -7.18 1.77 -8.66
CA PHE A 8 -7.10 2.60 -7.46
C PHE A 8 -8.02 2.08 -6.35
N VAL A 9 -9.31 1.91 -6.61
CA VAL A 9 -10.28 1.49 -5.58
C VAL A 9 -9.97 0.09 -5.06
N VAL A 10 -9.67 -0.86 -5.96
CA VAL A 10 -9.38 -2.25 -5.57
C VAL A 10 -8.19 -2.29 -4.62
N LEU A 11 -7.07 -1.65 -4.96
CA LEU A 11 -5.91 -1.70 -4.10
C LEU A 11 -6.09 -0.86 -2.83
N PHE A 12 -6.71 0.31 -2.94
CA PHE A 12 -7.01 1.16 -1.79
C PHE A 12 -7.82 0.40 -0.73
N VAL A 13 -8.89 -0.29 -1.13
CA VAL A 13 -9.71 -1.10 -0.22
C VAL A 13 -8.92 -2.30 0.31
N LEU A 14 -8.16 -3.00 -0.54
CA LEU A 14 -7.36 -4.15 -0.12
C LEU A 14 -6.31 -3.77 0.92
N MET A 15 -5.61 -2.65 0.74
CA MET A 15 -4.60 -2.16 1.69
C MET A 15 -5.23 -1.61 2.98
N LEU A 16 -6.45 -1.06 2.95
CA LEU A 16 -7.17 -0.73 4.18
C LEU A 16 -7.57 -1.97 4.98
N VAL A 17 -7.96 -3.05 4.30
CA VAL A 17 -8.35 -4.31 4.94
C VAL A 17 -7.15 -5.11 5.43
N VAL A 18 -6.07 -5.17 4.64
CA VAL A 18 -4.90 -6.03 4.89
C VAL A 18 -3.76 -5.27 5.60
N GLY A 19 -3.53 -4.00 5.27
CA GLY A 19 -2.38 -3.21 5.71
C GLY A 19 -2.55 -2.49 7.06
N ILE A 20 -3.75 -2.45 7.63
CA ILE A 20 -3.98 -1.92 9.00
C ILE A 20 -3.72 -2.99 10.06
N ASN A 21 -3.82 -4.26 9.71
CA ASN A 21 -3.57 -5.30 10.68
C ASN A 21 -2.05 -5.48 10.79
N ASP A 22 -1.48 -5.19 11.96
CA ASP A 22 -0.16 -5.67 12.37
C ASP A 22 0.02 -7.16 12.00
N PRO A 23 1.23 -7.74 12.06
CA PRO A 23 1.42 -9.19 11.95
C PRO A 23 0.76 -9.91 13.15
N THR A 24 -0.56 -9.86 13.26
CA THR A 24 -1.37 -10.53 14.26
C THR A 24 -1.56 -11.95 13.80
N GLY A 25 -0.88 -12.89 14.45
CA GLY A 25 -1.14 -14.33 14.28
C GLY A 25 0.01 -15.17 13.70
N GLY A 26 1.28 -14.76 13.86
CA GLY A 26 2.40 -15.72 13.77
C GLY A 26 3.27 -15.66 12.52
N THR A 27 3.11 -14.65 11.66
CA THR A 27 4.07 -14.41 10.56
C THR A 27 5.17 -13.47 11.06
N SER A 28 6.43 -13.94 11.04
CA SER A 28 7.58 -13.12 11.42
C SER A 28 7.65 -11.84 10.57
N MET A 29 8.06 -10.71 11.16
CA MET A 29 8.32 -9.43 10.47
C MET A 29 9.07 -9.59 9.15
N LYS A 30 9.98 -10.59 9.09
CA LYS A 30 10.76 -10.95 7.89
C LYS A 30 9.90 -11.53 6.76
N GLY A 31 8.92 -12.38 7.08
CA GLY A 31 7.99 -12.97 6.11
C GLY A 31 7.01 -11.95 5.54
N TRP A 32 6.56 -11.02 6.38
CA TRP A 32 5.72 -9.90 5.94
C TRP A 32 6.46 -9.00 4.95
N CYS A 33 7.70 -8.59 5.27
CA CYS A 33 8.54 -7.80 4.37
C CYS A 33 8.81 -8.52 3.04
N TYR A 34 9.10 -9.84 3.08
CA TYR A 34 9.33 -10.62 1.88
C TYR A 34 8.10 -10.70 0.97
N GLN A 35 6.90 -10.82 1.53
CA GLN A 35 5.64 -10.82 0.78
C GLN A 35 5.46 -9.52 0.00
N TYR A 36 5.64 -8.36 0.67
CA TYR A 36 5.56 -7.06 0.02
C TYR A 36 6.63 -6.87 -1.05
N LEU A 37 7.85 -7.37 -0.81
CA LEU A 37 8.95 -7.32 -1.78
C LEU A 37 8.62 -8.11 -3.06
N VAL A 38 8.08 -9.33 -2.91
CA VAL A 38 7.65 -10.14 -4.05
C VAL A 38 6.54 -9.45 -4.83
N VAL A 39 5.55 -8.88 -4.15
CA VAL A 39 4.45 -8.13 -4.81
C VAL A 39 5.00 -6.92 -5.57
N ALA A 40 5.92 -6.16 -4.99
CA ALA A 40 6.56 -5.03 -5.64
C ALA A 40 7.30 -5.45 -6.92
N LEU A 41 8.08 -6.53 -6.86
CA LEU A 41 8.84 -7.02 -8.01
C LEU A 41 7.93 -7.50 -9.15
N VAL A 42 6.81 -8.15 -8.83
CA VAL A 42 5.80 -8.52 -9.82
C VAL A 42 5.19 -7.28 -10.47
N PHE A 43 4.90 -6.25 -9.69
CA PHE A 43 4.40 -4.98 -10.19
C PHE A 43 5.37 -4.31 -11.18
N ASP A 44 6.66 -4.30 -10.85
CA ASP A 44 7.70 -3.75 -11.71
C ASP A 44 7.79 -4.48 -13.05
N VAL A 45 7.71 -5.82 -13.03
CA VAL A 45 7.67 -6.62 -14.26
C VAL A 45 6.45 -6.25 -15.10
N PHE A 46 5.26 -6.19 -14.50
CA PHE A 46 4.06 -5.79 -15.23
C PHE A 46 4.14 -4.37 -15.80
N ALA A 47 4.78 -3.44 -15.09
CA ALA A 47 5.01 -2.08 -15.59
C ALA A 47 5.93 -2.08 -16.82
N VAL A 48 7.03 -2.85 -16.80
CA VAL A 48 7.89 -3.02 -17.98
C VAL A 48 7.12 -3.62 -19.16
N PHE A 49 6.31 -4.65 -18.90
CA PHE A 49 5.45 -5.24 -19.94
C PHE A 49 4.44 -4.24 -20.50
N ALA A 50 3.77 -3.46 -19.65
CA ALA A 50 2.80 -2.45 -20.08
C ALA A 50 3.44 -1.42 -21.02
N LEU A 51 4.65 -0.97 -20.68
CA LEU A 51 5.41 -0.02 -21.49
C LEU A 51 5.88 -0.63 -22.82
N PHE A 52 6.40 -1.86 -22.80
CA PHE A 52 6.94 -2.50 -23.99
C PHE A 52 5.85 -2.82 -25.03
N TYR A 53 4.68 -3.28 -24.57
CA TYR A 53 3.54 -3.61 -25.43
C TYR A 53 2.58 -2.43 -25.66
N GLN A 54 2.90 -1.24 -25.13
CA GLN A 54 2.06 -0.04 -25.20
C GLN A 54 0.60 -0.32 -24.81
N SER A 55 0.41 -1.08 -23.72
CA SER A 55 -0.92 -1.46 -23.27
C SER A 55 -1.53 -0.35 -22.41
N ASP A 56 -2.45 0.42 -23.00
CA ASP A 56 -3.16 1.50 -22.29
C ASP A 56 -3.94 0.96 -21.08
N LEU A 57 -4.60 -0.19 -21.24
CA LEU A 57 -5.37 -0.82 -20.16
C LEU A 57 -4.48 -1.18 -18.98
N LEU A 58 -3.37 -1.87 -19.23
CA LEU A 58 -2.46 -2.31 -18.16
C LEU A 58 -1.78 -1.10 -17.51
N THR A 59 -1.38 -0.11 -18.32
CA THR A 59 -0.78 1.14 -17.82
C THR A 59 -1.74 1.89 -16.90
N GLU A 60 -3.00 2.07 -17.32
CA GLU A 60 -4.01 2.73 -16.49
C GLU A 60 -4.25 1.99 -15.18
N LEU A 61 -4.37 0.66 -15.23
CA LEU A 61 -4.63 -0.15 -14.05
C LEU A 61 -3.46 -0.09 -13.06
N LEU A 62 -2.22 -0.25 -13.55
CA LEU A 62 -1.01 -0.15 -12.73
C LEU A 62 -0.86 1.25 -12.12
N LEU A 63 -1.16 2.30 -12.89
CA LEU A 63 -1.13 3.68 -12.39
C LEU A 63 -2.16 3.90 -11.27
N GLY A 64 -3.36 3.35 -11.43
CA GLY A 64 -4.41 3.38 -10.40
C GLY A 64 -3.95 2.69 -9.12
N VAL A 65 -3.41 1.49 -9.26
CA VAL A 65 -2.87 0.73 -8.13
C VAL A 65 -1.73 1.48 -7.44
N ALA A 66 -0.79 2.06 -8.18
CA ALA A 66 0.30 2.86 -7.60
C ALA A 66 -0.23 4.07 -6.81
N ALA A 67 -1.22 4.79 -7.35
CA ALA A 67 -1.87 5.91 -6.66
C ALA A 67 -2.59 5.45 -5.37
N GLY A 68 -3.27 4.29 -5.41
CA GLY A 68 -3.93 3.70 -4.24
C GLY A 68 -2.95 3.33 -3.14
N SER A 69 -1.86 2.63 -3.48
CA SER A 69 -0.75 2.29 -2.58
C SER A 69 -0.20 3.53 -1.87
N SER A 70 0.16 4.55 -2.65
CA SER A 70 0.76 5.78 -2.12
C SER A 70 -0.18 6.51 -1.17
N THR A 71 -1.49 6.53 -1.48
CA THR A 71 -2.50 7.15 -0.63
C THR A 71 -2.62 6.44 0.73
N VAL A 72 -2.71 5.10 0.72
CA VAL A 72 -2.81 4.34 1.98
C VAL A 72 -1.54 4.46 2.81
N LEU A 73 -0.36 4.43 2.19
CA LEU A 73 0.90 4.69 2.89
C LEU A 73 0.93 6.07 3.55
N GLY A 74 0.46 7.10 2.85
CA GLY A 74 0.33 8.45 3.42
C GLY A 74 -0.61 8.50 4.62
N ILE A 75 -1.76 7.83 4.55
CA ILE A 75 -2.73 7.73 5.65
C ILE A 75 -2.12 6.95 6.83
N HIS A 76 -1.44 5.83 6.58
CA HIS A 76 -0.82 4.99 7.60
C HIS A 76 0.26 5.76 8.37
N VAL A 77 1.14 6.47 7.66
CA VAL A 77 2.17 7.32 8.29
C VAL A 77 1.54 8.45 9.10
N ALA A 78 0.50 9.11 8.58
CA ALA A 78 -0.21 10.17 9.29
C ALA A 78 -0.91 9.66 10.57
N HIS A 79 -1.45 8.45 10.53
CA HIS A 79 -2.04 7.79 11.69
C HIS A 79 -0.98 7.45 12.74
N HIS A 80 0.14 6.85 12.32
CA HIS A 80 1.25 6.50 13.20
C HIS A 80 1.83 7.73 13.91
N ILE A 81 2.05 8.85 13.20
CA ILE A 81 2.53 10.11 13.80
C ILE A 81 1.52 10.66 14.83
N LYS A 82 0.22 10.53 14.56
CA LYS A 82 -0.82 10.97 15.50
C LYS A 82 -0.84 10.09 16.76
N GLU A 83 -0.71 8.77 16.61
CA GLU A 83 -0.65 7.82 17.72
C GLU A 83 0.61 8.05 18.59
N GLU A 84 1.77 8.25 17.98
CA GLU A 84 3.00 8.57 18.70
C GLU A 84 2.87 9.89 19.49
N ASN A 85 2.28 10.94 18.89
CA ASN A 85 2.06 12.22 19.59
C ASN A 85 1.05 12.11 20.74
N GLN A 86 0.05 11.24 20.63
CA GLN A 86 -0.94 11.01 21.69
C GLN A 86 -0.37 10.19 22.86
N GLY A 87 0.53 9.22 22.59
CA GLY A 87 1.23 8.46 23.62
C GLY A 87 2.10 9.33 24.54
N HIS A 88 2.76 10.35 23.99
CA HIS A 88 3.59 11.29 24.77
C HIS A 88 2.80 12.33 25.58
N THR A 89 1.50 12.50 25.36
CA THR A 89 0.70 13.47 26.12
C THR A 89 0.35 12.93 27.53
N HIS A 90 0.38 11.61 27.73
CA HIS A 90 0.07 11.01 29.04
C HIS A 90 1.27 10.93 30.01
N GLU A 91 2.50 11.17 29.55
CA GLU A 91 3.69 11.13 30.41
C GLU A 91 4.12 12.50 30.97
N HIS A 92 3.44 13.59 30.58
CA HIS A 92 3.77 14.96 31.02
C HIS A 92 2.81 15.56 32.05
N GLU A 93 1.80 14.81 32.52
CA GLU A 93 0.82 15.23 33.54
C GLU A 93 0.81 14.34 34.80
N GLN A 94 1.96 13.83 35.23
CA GLN A 94 2.14 13.28 36.59
C GLN A 94 3.25 13.97 37.37
#